data_AF-A0AAD2CH27-F1
#
_entry.id   AF-A0AAD2CH27-F1
#
_cell.length_a   1.000
_cell.length_b   1.000
_cell.length_c   1.000
_cell.angle_alpha   90.00
_cell.angle_beta   90.00
_cell.angle_gamma   90.00
#
_symmetry.space_group_name_H-M   'P 1'
#
loop_
_entity.id
_entity.type
_entity.pdbx_description
1 polymer ?
#
loop_
_entity_poly.entity_id
_entity_poly.type
_entity_poly.pdbx_seq_one_letter_code
_entity_poly.pdbx_strand_id
1 'polypeptide(L)'
;MAEKSEKTVLQKLMAVNSKPTAETFPELPDALVWLRAGLAVAYACWLGMSTMATEGAGLLMGINLITFVPFIFCSTYLGANTDSFGNQILTAGTFNALALLLLIWIWFFTANHESEENAIIAALKATAPIVAEEIFEPEAASEAQVEF
;
A
#
# COMPACT_ATOMS: atom_id res chain seq x y z
N MET A 1 20.74 -34.22 30.94
CA MET A 1 20.11 -32.90 30.75
C MET A 1 20.30 -32.56 29.29
N ALA A 2 19.26 -32.64 28.47
CA ALA A 2 19.38 -32.38 27.04
C ALA A 2 19.36 -30.86 26.83
N GLU A 3 20.51 -30.33 26.41
CA GLU A 3 20.68 -28.96 25.95
C GLU A 3 19.76 -28.76 24.74
N LYS A 4 18.62 -28.12 24.97
CA LYS A 4 17.64 -27.80 23.94
C LYS A 4 18.27 -26.70 23.09
N SER A 5 19.02 -27.09 22.06
CA SER A 5 19.54 -26.16 21.05
C SER A 5 18.37 -25.36 20.49
N GLU A 6 18.18 -24.14 20.97
CA GLU A 6 17.14 -23.23 20.49
C GLU A 6 17.48 -22.87 19.05
N LYS A 7 16.86 -23.57 18.10
CA LYS A 7 16.93 -23.19 16.68
C LYS A 7 16.46 -21.73 16.57
N THR A 8 17.23 -20.92 15.86
CA THR A 8 16.87 -19.51 15.64
C THR A 8 15.53 -19.41 14.91
N VAL A 9 14.81 -18.30 15.08
CA VAL A 9 13.50 -18.04 14.44
C VAL A 9 13.57 -18.29 12.93
N LEU A 10 14.65 -17.86 12.29
CA LEU A 10 14.92 -18.07 10.86
C LEU A 10 15.07 -19.56 10.50
N GLN A 11 15.78 -20.34 11.33
CA GLN A 11 15.91 -21.78 11.11
C GLN A 11 14.58 -22.52 11.29
N LYS A 12 13.72 -22.06 12.21
CA LYS A 12 12.36 -22.61 12.38
C LYS A 12 11.47 -22.27 11.19
N LEU A 13 11.58 -21.05 10.65
CA LEU A 13 10.83 -20.62 9.44
C LEU A 13 11.29 -21.32 8.16
N MET A 14 12.57 -21.67 8.06
CA MET A 14 13.08 -22.38 6.87
C MET A 14 12.86 -23.90 6.93
N ALA A 15 12.42 -24.44 8.07
CA ALA A 15 12.17 -25.86 8.24
C ALA A 15 10.87 -26.30 7.54
N VAL A 16 11.03 -26.84 6.33
CA VAL A 16 9.95 -27.42 5.51
C VAL A 16 9.18 -28.47 6.30
N ASN A 17 7.85 -28.37 6.27
CA ASN A 17 6.94 -29.34 6.90
C ASN A 17 7.24 -29.60 8.39
N SER A 18 7.67 -28.55 9.10
CA SER A 18 7.93 -28.60 10.54
C SER A 18 6.67 -28.72 11.39
N LYS A 19 5.48 -28.52 10.78
CA LYS A 19 4.17 -28.59 11.42
C LYS A 19 4.10 -27.83 12.74
N PRO A 20 4.47 -26.53 12.76
CA PRO A 20 4.47 -25.75 13.98
C PRO A 20 3.07 -25.67 14.59
N THR A 21 3.04 -25.65 15.91
CA THR A 21 1.89 -25.40 16.79
C THR A 21 2.23 -24.23 17.72
N ALA A 22 1.22 -23.64 18.36
CA ALA A 22 1.41 -22.50 19.26
C ALA A 22 2.36 -22.81 20.44
N GLU A 23 2.47 -24.08 20.82
CA GLU A 23 3.39 -24.53 21.88
C GLU A 23 4.83 -24.73 21.37
N THR A 24 5.00 -25.11 20.10
CA THR A 24 6.32 -25.45 19.53
C THR A 24 6.99 -24.26 18.84
N PHE A 25 6.20 -23.33 18.32
CA PHE A 25 6.69 -22.09 17.71
C PHE A 25 5.75 -20.90 18.01
N PRO A 26 5.74 -20.40 19.26
CA PRO A 26 4.86 -19.29 19.67
C PRO A 26 5.22 -17.96 18.96
N GLU A 27 6.45 -17.82 18.48
CA GLU A 27 6.96 -16.62 17.79
C GLU A 27 6.54 -16.55 16.31
N LEU A 28 5.83 -17.57 15.79
CA LEU A 28 5.39 -17.61 14.40
C LEU A 28 4.59 -16.36 13.99
N PRO A 29 3.62 -15.85 14.78
CA PRO A 29 2.90 -14.63 14.43
C PRO A 29 3.83 -13.41 14.26
N ASP A 30 4.81 -13.24 15.15
CA ASP A 30 5.78 -12.13 15.09
C ASP A 30 6.67 -12.25 13.85
N ALA A 31 7.12 -13.46 13.54
CA ALA A 31 7.84 -13.74 12.29
C ALA A 31 7.00 -13.38 11.05
N LEU A 32 5.69 -13.63 11.08
CA LEU A 32 4.79 -13.26 9.99
C LEU A 32 4.62 -11.75 9.85
N VAL A 33 4.68 -10.98 10.95
CA VAL A 33 4.69 -9.51 10.90
C VAL A 33 5.87 -9.03 10.06
N TRP A 34 7.07 -9.54 10.32
CA TRP A 34 8.28 -9.16 9.59
C TRP A 34 8.26 -9.64 8.14
N LEU A 35 7.78 -10.86 7.89
CA LEU A 35 7.60 -11.37 6.52
C LEU A 35 6.66 -10.46 5.73
N ARG A 36 5.53 -10.07 6.30
CA ARG A 36 4.56 -9.16 5.68
C ARG A 36 5.13 -7.77 5.44
N ALA A 37 5.86 -7.22 6.41
CA ALA A 37 6.52 -5.94 6.24
C ALA A 37 7.55 -5.98 5.10
N GLY A 38 8.36 -7.04 5.01
CA GLY A 38 9.30 -7.23 3.91
C GLY A 38 8.61 -7.34 2.55
N LEU A 39 7.52 -8.10 2.46
CA LEU A 39 6.70 -8.19 1.25
C LEU A 39 6.07 -6.85 0.86
N ALA A 40 5.57 -6.09 1.83
CA ALA A 40 4.99 -4.77 1.61
C ALA A 40 6.01 -3.79 1.02
N VAL A 41 7.22 -3.73 1.58
CA VAL A 41 8.30 -2.87 1.07
C VAL A 41 8.71 -3.30 -0.33
N ALA A 42 9.00 -4.58 -0.54
CA ALA A 42 9.45 -5.08 -1.83
C ALA A 42 8.41 -4.82 -2.93
N TYR A 43 7.14 -5.13 -2.65
CA TYR A 43 6.06 -4.95 -3.60
C TYR A 43 5.75 -3.47 -3.86
N ALA A 44 5.69 -2.62 -2.82
CA ALA A 44 5.40 -1.20 -3.00
C ALA A 44 6.53 -0.47 -3.76
N CYS A 45 7.79 -0.82 -3.53
CA CYS A 45 8.91 -0.32 -4.31
C CYS A 45 8.83 -0.78 -5.78
N TRP A 46 8.54 -2.06 -6.03
CA TRP A 46 8.36 -2.57 -7.39
C TRP A 46 7.21 -1.87 -8.11
N LEU A 47 6.07 -1.70 -7.43
CA LEU A 47 4.91 -1.00 -7.95
C LEU A 47 5.22 0.47 -8.26
N GLY A 48 5.88 1.17 -7.33
CA GLY A 48 6.26 2.58 -7.46
C GLY A 48 7.26 2.87 -8.59
N MET A 49 8.12 1.91 -8.93
CA MET A 49 9.04 2.00 -10.07
C MET A 49 8.40 1.58 -11.41
N SER A 50 7.25 0.90 -11.35
CA SER A 50 6.54 0.46 -12.55
C SER A 50 5.66 1.59 -13.11
N THR A 51 5.33 1.50 -14.40
CA THR A 51 4.33 2.40 -15.00
C THR A 51 2.93 2.22 -14.40
N MET A 52 2.71 1.16 -13.63
CA MET A 52 1.46 0.88 -12.92
C MET A 52 1.36 1.62 -11.57
N ALA A 53 2.36 2.44 -11.21
CA ALA A 53 2.33 3.23 -9.98
C ALA A 53 1.08 4.12 -9.86
N THR A 54 0.52 4.55 -10.99
CA THR A 54 -0.67 5.42 -11.06
C THR A 54 -1.99 4.62 -11.03
N GLU A 55 -1.93 3.29 -11.21
CA GLU A 55 -3.11 2.44 -11.31
C GLU A 55 -3.49 1.81 -9.96
N GLY A 56 -4.71 2.08 -9.49
CA GLY A 56 -5.25 1.48 -8.25
C GLY A 56 -5.32 -0.06 -8.28
N ALA A 57 -5.31 -0.68 -9.46
CA ALA A 57 -5.28 -2.14 -9.61
C ALA A 57 -4.02 -2.76 -9.00
N GLY A 58 -2.87 -2.06 -9.06
CA GLY A 58 -1.61 -2.51 -8.46
C GLY A 58 -1.69 -2.61 -6.94
N LEU A 59 -2.46 -1.74 -6.28
CA LEU A 59 -2.68 -1.79 -4.83
C LEU A 59 -3.51 -3.01 -4.43
N LEU A 60 -4.55 -3.36 -5.18
CA LEU A 60 -5.38 -4.54 -4.91
C LEU A 60 -4.58 -5.83 -4.96
N MET A 61 -3.68 -5.95 -5.94
CA MET A 61 -2.76 -7.08 -6.02
C MET A 61 -1.79 -7.12 -4.83
N GLY A 62 -1.31 -5.96 -4.36
CA GLY A 62 -0.49 -5.86 -3.14
C GLY A 62 -1.20 -6.33 -1.88
N ILE A 63 -2.50 -6.00 -1.74
CA ILE A 63 -3.34 -6.48 -0.63
C ILE A 63 -3.43 -8.01 -0.64
N ASN A 64 -3.69 -8.59 -1.81
CA ASN A 64 -3.74 -10.05 -1.97
C ASN A 64 -2.40 -10.69 -1.62
N LEU A 65 -1.29 -10.12 -2.07
CA LEU A 65 0.05 -10.63 -1.83
C LEU A 65 0.40 -10.64 -0.33
N ILE A 66 0.17 -9.54 0.39
CA ILE A 66 0.46 -9.43 1.83
C ILE A 66 -0.45 -10.34 2.66
N THR A 67 -1.69 -10.54 2.23
CA THR A 67 -2.66 -11.35 2.98
C THR A 67 -2.44 -12.84 2.75
N PHE A 68 -2.33 -13.27 1.49
CA PHE A 68 -2.38 -14.68 1.12
C PHE A 68 -1.01 -15.35 1.03
N VAL A 69 0.06 -14.65 0.61
CA VAL A 69 1.38 -15.31 0.49
C VAL A 69 1.88 -15.84 1.84
N PRO A 70 1.84 -15.07 2.95
CA PRO A 70 2.25 -15.59 4.25
C PRO A 70 1.33 -16.72 4.75
N PHE A 71 0.04 -16.66 4.43
CA PHE A 71 -0.90 -17.71 4.78
C PHE A 71 -0.59 -19.02 4.04
N ILE A 72 -0.34 -18.94 2.73
CA ILE A 72 0.06 -20.08 1.89
C ILE A 72 1.40 -20.63 2.39
N PHE A 73 2.36 -19.77 2.74
CA PHE A 73 3.63 -20.17 3.33
C PHE A 73 3.43 -20.98 4.62
N CYS A 74 2.58 -20.51 5.55
CA CYS A 74 2.25 -21.26 6.75
C CYS A 74 1.57 -22.61 6.45
N SER A 75 0.55 -22.62 5.59
CA SER A 75 -0.27 -23.80 5.33
C SER A 75 0.47 -24.87 4.51
N THR A 76 1.15 -24.47 3.44
CA THR A 76 1.76 -25.40 2.47
C THR A 76 3.24 -25.66 2.72
N TYR A 77 4.04 -24.63 3.04
CA TYR A 77 5.49 -24.79 3.21
C TYR A 77 5.84 -25.30 4.61
N LEU A 78 5.30 -24.66 5.65
CA LEU A 78 5.52 -25.06 7.03
C LEU A 78 4.62 -26.23 7.46
N GLY A 79 3.47 -26.42 6.80
CA GLY A 79 2.46 -27.39 7.24
C GLY A 79 1.88 -27.02 8.60
N ALA A 80 1.83 -25.73 8.94
CA ALA A 80 1.42 -25.22 10.24
C ALA A 80 -0.01 -25.65 10.58
N ASN A 81 -0.24 -26.06 11.83
CA ASN A 81 -1.59 -26.32 12.30
C ASN A 81 -2.29 -24.98 12.57
N THR A 82 -3.06 -24.51 11.58
CA THR A 82 -3.74 -23.21 11.64
C THR A 82 -4.73 -23.11 12.79
N ASP A 83 -5.34 -24.23 13.20
CA ASP A 83 -6.30 -24.27 14.31
C ASP A 83 -5.62 -23.96 15.64
N SER A 84 -4.35 -24.35 15.80
CA SER A 84 -3.57 -24.06 16.99
C SER A 84 -3.27 -22.57 17.18
N PHE A 85 -3.23 -21.78 16.11
CA PHE A 85 -2.93 -20.35 16.13
C PHE A 85 -4.17 -19.46 15.91
N GLY A 86 -5.33 -20.07 15.63
CA GLY A 86 -6.56 -19.37 15.29
C GLY A 86 -6.37 -18.37 14.15
N ASN A 87 -6.95 -17.18 14.29
CA ASN A 87 -6.88 -16.13 13.26
C ASN A 87 -5.53 -15.41 13.17
N GLN A 88 -4.60 -15.66 14.09
CA GLN A 88 -3.34 -14.90 14.16
C GLN A 88 -2.47 -15.09 12.92
N ILE A 89 -2.49 -16.27 12.30
CA ILE A 89 -1.75 -16.50 11.05
C ILE A 89 -2.23 -15.55 9.95
N LEU A 90 -3.53 -15.24 9.90
CA LEU A 90 -4.11 -14.37 8.88
C LEU A 90 -4.00 -12.88 9.25
N THR A 91 -4.16 -12.52 10.52
CA THR A 91 -4.30 -11.12 10.94
C THR A 91 -3.03 -10.48 11.50
N ALA A 92 -2.07 -11.27 11.99
CA ALA A 92 -0.86 -10.74 12.61
C ALA A 92 -0.05 -9.89 11.63
N GLY A 93 0.04 -8.59 11.92
CA GLY A 93 0.80 -7.62 11.13
C GLY A 93 0.20 -7.28 9.76
N THR A 94 -0.96 -7.83 9.39
CA THR A 94 -1.56 -7.61 8.07
C THR A 94 -1.91 -6.14 7.86
N PHE A 95 -2.67 -5.52 8.76
CA PHE A 95 -3.03 -4.10 8.66
C PHE A 95 -1.82 -3.17 8.71
N ASN A 96 -0.81 -3.49 9.54
CA ASN A 96 0.42 -2.71 9.63
C ASN A 96 1.21 -2.77 8.30
N ALA A 97 1.32 -3.95 7.69
CA ALA A 97 1.98 -4.12 6.40
C ALA A 97 1.20 -3.46 5.26
N LEU A 98 -0.13 -3.51 5.28
CA LEU A 98 -0.96 -2.78 4.32
C LEU A 98 -0.78 -1.27 4.44
N ALA A 99 -0.75 -0.73 5.67
CA ALA A 99 -0.47 0.68 5.91
C ALA A 99 0.93 1.06 5.41
N LEU A 100 1.94 0.20 5.63
CA LEU A 100 3.29 0.42 5.10
C LEU A 100 3.34 0.42 3.57
N LEU A 101 2.64 -0.53 2.93
CA LEU A 101 2.50 -0.58 1.47
C LEU A 101 1.88 0.71 0.94
N LEU A 102 0.78 1.17 1.55
CA LEU A 102 0.12 2.41 1.16
C LEU A 102 1.04 3.62 1.35
N LEU A 103 1.77 3.70 2.46
CA LEU A 103 2.68 4.81 2.73
C LEU A 103 3.78 4.91 1.65
N ILE A 104 4.42 3.79 1.32
CA ILE A 104 5.47 3.76 0.31
C ILE A 104 4.89 4.05 -1.08
N TRP A 105 3.73 3.48 -1.40
CA TRP A 105 3.06 3.74 -2.67
C TRP A 105 2.66 5.22 -2.83
N ILE A 106 2.07 5.85 -1.80
CA ILE A 106 1.75 7.28 -1.81
C ILE A 106 3.01 8.11 -2.03
N TRP A 107 4.11 7.75 -1.38
CA TRP A 107 5.38 8.45 -1.58
C TRP A 107 5.85 8.40 -3.04
N PHE A 108 5.82 7.23 -3.69
CA PHE A 108 6.14 7.10 -5.12
C PHE A 108 5.12 7.81 -6.02
N PHE A 109 3.83 7.73 -5.66
CA PHE A 109 2.77 8.40 -6.39
C PHE A 109 3.00 9.92 -6.39
N THR A 110 3.22 10.53 -5.23
CA THR A 110 3.53 11.96 -5.11
C THR A 110 4.81 12.34 -5.84
N ALA A 111 5.87 11.53 -5.76
CA ALA A 111 7.13 11.80 -6.46
C ALA A 111 6.98 11.80 -7.99
N ASN A 112 6.08 10.97 -8.54
CA ASN A 112 5.90 10.83 -9.99
C ASN A 112 4.85 11.79 -10.61
N HIS A 113 4.01 12.45 -9.81
CA HIS A 113 2.95 13.36 -10.30
C HIS A 113 3.32 14.86 -10.20
N GLU A 114 4.57 15.19 -9.87
CA GLU A 114 5.04 16.59 -9.84
C GLU A 114 4.83 17.30 -11.19
N SER A 115 4.89 16.55 -12.29
CA SER A 115 4.62 17.07 -13.65
C SER A 115 3.13 17.40 -13.87
N GLU A 116 2.22 16.62 -13.31
CA GLU A 116 0.77 16.85 -13.40
C GLU A 116 0.33 18.01 -12.51
N GLU A 117 0.91 18.15 -11.31
CA GLU A 117 0.70 19.32 -10.46
C GLU A 117 1.16 20.60 -11.18
N ASN A 118 2.33 20.56 -11.84
CA ASN A 118 2.82 21.67 -12.64
C ASN A 118 1.91 21.99 -13.85
N ALA A 119 1.34 20.98 -14.50
CA ALA A 119 0.40 21.17 -15.61
C ALA A 119 -0.92 21.80 -15.14
N ILE A 120 -1.45 21.39 -13.99
CA ILE A 120 -2.64 21.99 -13.37
C ILE A 120 -2.36 23.45 -12.98
N ILE A 121 -1.22 23.73 -12.36
CA ILE A 121 -0.82 25.10 -12.01
C ILE A 121 -0.68 25.97 -13.26
N ALA A 122 -0.11 25.43 -14.35
CA ALA A 122 0.00 26.13 -15.62
C ALA A 122 -1.37 26.41 -16.24
N ALA A 123 -2.27 25.43 -16.25
CA ALA A 123 -3.65 25.60 -16.71
C ALA A 123 -4.38 26.66 -15.88
N LEU A 124 -4.30 26.61 -14.55
CA LEU A 124 -4.94 27.58 -13.65
C LEU A 124 -4.43 29.01 -13.88
N LYS A 125 -3.13 29.18 -14.11
CA LYS A 125 -2.53 30.48 -14.48
C LYS A 125 -2.99 30.96 -15.86
N ALA A 126 -3.21 30.06 -16.80
CA ALA A 126 -3.70 30.40 -18.14
C ALA A 126 -5.19 30.79 -18.15
N THR A 127 -6.02 30.22 -17.27
CA THR A 127 -7.44 30.56 -17.16
C THR A 127 -7.74 31.74 -16.22
N ALA A 128 -6.85 32.03 -15.26
CA ALA A 128 -6.98 33.18 -14.35
C ALA A 128 -7.21 34.54 -15.04
N PRO A 129 -6.53 34.91 -16.15
CA PRO A 129 -6.80 36.17 -16.85
C PRO A 129 -8.15 36.18 -17.58
N ILE A 130 -8.67 35.03 -18.00
CA ILE A 130 -9.92 34.93 -18.78
C ILE A 130 -11.14 35.20 -17.87
N VAL A 131 -11.13 34.68 -16.64
CA VAL A 131 -12.20 34.93 -15.65
C VAL A 131 -12.18 36.38 -15.14
N ALA A 132 -11.01 37.03 -15.12
CA ALA A 132 -10.90 38.43 -14.74
C ALA A 132 -11.53 39.38 -15.78
N GLU A 133 -11.56 38.99 -17.06
CA GLU A 133 -12.19 39.75 -18.14
C GLU A 133 -13.72 39.57 -18.16
N GLU A 134 -14.24 38.36 -17.92
CA GLU A 134 -15.70 38.09 -17.91
C GLU A 134 -16.46 38.70 -16.72
N ILE A 135 -15.80 39.01 -15.61
CA ILE A 135 -16.46 39.58 -14.40
C ILE A 135 -16.45 41.12 -14.43
N PHE A 136 -15.69 41.75 -15.35
CA PHE A 136 -15.47 43.21 -15.39
C PHE A 136 -15.84 43.86 -16.72
N GLU A 137 -16.81 43.30 -17.46
CA GLU A 137 -17.62 44.12 -18.37
C GLU A 137 -18.79 44.70 -17.57
N PRO A 138 -18.74 45.98 -17.13
CA PRO A 138 -19.92 46.63 -16.59
C PRO A 138 -20.96 46.70 -17.72
N GLU A 139 -22.13 46.15 -17.44
CA GLU A 139 -23.40 46.37 -18.13
C GLU A 139 -23.64 47.88 -18.35
N ALA A 140 -23.08 48.43 -19.42
CA ALA A 140 -23.10 49.88 -19.68
C ALA A 140 -23.27 50.17 -21.18
N ALA A 141 -24.31 49.60 -21.80
CA ALA A 141 -24.70 50.00 -23.16
C ALA A 141 -26.17 49.68 -23.54
N SER A 142 -27.12 49.71 -22.60
CA SER A 142 -28.54 49.43 -22.91
C SER A 142 -29.53 50.53 -22.46
N GLU A 143 -29.06 51.65 -21.91
CA GLU A 143 -29.92 52.79 -21.56
C GLU A 143 -29.52 54.04 -22.35
N ALA A 144 -29.74 54.04 -23.67
CA ALA A 144 -29.61 55.28 -24.45
C ALA A 144 -30.36 55.25 -25.79
N GLN A 145 -31.62 54.77 -25.86
CA GLN A 145 -32.53 55.12 -26.98
C GLN A 145 -34.00 55.18 -26.52
N VAL A 146 -34.35 56.20 -25.71
CA VAL A 146 -35.71 56.76 -25.66
C VAL A 146 -35.59 58.28 -25.60
N GLU A 147 -35.56 58.92 -26.77
CA GLU A 147 -35.81 60.34 -27.05
C GLU A 147 -35.73 60.45 -28.59
N PHE A 148 -36.74 60.79 -29.39
CA PHE A 148 -37.99 61.53 -29.24
C PHE A 148 -39.13 60.88 -30.04
#